data_AF-A0AAF0MEA1-F1
#
_entry.id   AF-A0AAF0MEA1-F1
#
_cell.length_a   1.000
_cell.length_b   1.000
_cell.length_c   1.000
_cell.angle_alpha   90.00
_cell.angle_beta   90.00
_cell.angle_gamma   90.00
#
_symmetry.space_group_name_H-M   'P 1'
#
loop_
_entity.id
_entity.type
_entity.pdbx_description
1 polymer ?
#
loop_
_entity_poly.entity_id
_entity_poly.type
_entity_poly.pdbx_seq_one_letter_code
_entity_poly.pdbx_strand_id
1 'polypeptide(L)'
;MTLELRVQHDVATDASPAPVRPGLRGLLDRLSDRRAAARARRVDDRVRELGELVHLLSDARAVVERGWVQHAWFAYLDEHGRERKASSAAAMDVQGRPLVGACLVGAVVSAAGGPHAVHAPRVQHALDVVWHALARDEGEPVLWCPAPDIRMGRVRDLTSWNDAPARTGAEVAGLLLTAERVAVQESARLEELRVARSGA
;
A
#
# COMPACT_ATOMS: atom_id res chain seq x y z
N MET A 1 -31.25 39.40 -79.45
CA MET A 1 -30.15 38.77 -78.70
C MET A 1 -30.73 38.21 -77.42
N THR A 2 -30.64 36.90 -77.28
CA THR A 2 -31.12 36.02 -76.21
C THR A 2 -30.22 36.06 -74.98
N LEU A 3 -30.73 35.44 -73.90
CA LEU A 3 -30.09 34.95 -72.66
C LEU A 3 -30.43 35.77 -71.41
N GLU A 4 -30.77 35.19 -70.26
CA GLU A 4 -31.36 33.89 -69.94
C GLU A 4 -31.79 33.97 -68.46
N LEU A 5 -32.82 33.22 -68.11
CA LEU A 5 -33.32 33.04 -66.74
C LEU A 5 -32.24 32.41 -65.85
N ARG A 6 -32.02 32.90 -64.62
CA ARG A 6 -31.55 32.02 -63.52
C ARG A 6 -31.96 32.53 -62.15
N VAL A 7 -32.94 31.83 -61.60
CA VAL A 7 -33.17 31.65 -60.16
C VAL A 7 -31.90 31.04 -59.55
N GLN A 8 -31.41 31.57 -58.43
CA GLN A 8 -30.61 30.79 -57.49
C GLN A 8 -31.24 30.86 -56.10
N HIS A 9 -31.66 29.67 -55.66
CA HIS A 9 -32.07 29.30 -54.32
C HIS A 9 -30.91 29.37 -53.32
N ASP A 10 -31.30 29.64 -52.07
CA ASP A 10 -30.79 29.14 -50.79
C ASP A 10 -29.29 28.87 -50.62
N VAL A 11 -28.71 29.51 -49.59
CA VAL A 11 -28.09 28.75 -48.49
C VAL A 11 -28.38 29.48 -47.16
N ALA A 12 -29.21 28.85 -46.33
CA ALA A 12 -29.27 29.14 -44.90
C ALA A 12 -28.02 28.58 -44.20
N THR A 13 -27.48 29.40 -43.30
CA THR A 13 -26.84 29.04 -42.03
C THR A 13 -25.89 27.83 -41.99
N ASP A 14 -24.60 28.12 -41.87
CA ASP A 14 -23.76 27.41 -40.90
C ASP A 14 -22.63 28.33 -40.40
N ALA A 15 -22.98 29.24 -39.49
CA ALA A 15 -21.98 29.94 -38.67
C ALA A 15 -21.71 29.10 -37.41
N SER A 16 -21.25 27.86 -37.60
CA SER A 16 -20.64 27.10 -36.50
C SER A 16 -19.42 27.88 -36.00
N PRO A 17 -19.35 28.26 -34.71
CA PRO A 17 -18.19 28.99 -34.20
C PRO A 17 -16.95 28.13 -34.38
N ALA A 18 -15.96 28.66 -35.09
CA ALA A 18 -14.68 27.99 -35.28
C ALA A 18 -14.10 27.61 -33.90
N PRO A 19 -13.57 26.38 -33.73
CA PRO A 19 -13.01 25.95 -32.45
C PRO A 19 -11.86 26.88 -32.08
N VAL A 20 -12.06 27.66 -31.02
CA VAL A 20 -11.05 28.56 -30.47
C VAL A 20 -9.88 27.68 -30.03
N ARG A 21 -8.82 27.65 -30.83
CA ARG A 21 -7.59 26.92 -30.49
C ARG A 21 -7.04 27.55 -29.20
N PRO A 22 -6.86 26.76 -28.12
CA PRO A 22 -6.32 27.31 -26.89
C PRO A 22 -4.94 27.89 -27.17
N GLY A 23 -4.75 29.18 -26.85
CA GLY A 23 -3.43 29.77 -26.82
C GLY A 23 -2.52 29.04 -25.83
N LEU A 24 -1.21 29.25 -25.93
CA LEU A 24 -0.20 28.60 -25.07
C LEU A 24 -0.55 28.65 -23.58
N ARG A 25 -1.11 29.78 -23.10
CA ARG A 25 -1.60 29.94 -21.72
C ARG A 25 -2.71 28.94 -21.36
N GLY A 26 -3.71 28.77 -22.22
CA GLY A 26 -4.78 27.79 -22.01
C GLY A 26 -4.33 26.33 -22.13
N LEU A 27 -3.22 26.05 -22.82
CA LEU A 27 -2.58 24.73 -22.80
C LEU A 27 -1.83 24.49 -21.47
N LEU A 28 -1.08 25.49 -20.99
CA LEU A 28 -0.36 25.43 -19.72
C LEU A 28 -1.32 25.27 -18.53
N ASP A 29 -2.42 26.00 -18.52
CA ASP A 29 -3.46 25.91 -17.46
C ASP A 29 -4.08 24.50 -17.44
N ARG A 30 -4.40 23.91 -18.61
CA ARG A 30 -4.86 22.51 -18.67
C ARG A 30 -3.81 21.52 -18.17
N LEU A 31 -2.53 21.77 -18.42
CA LEU A 31 -1.45 20.92 -17.94
C LEU A 31 -1.28 21.06 -16.42
N SER A 32 -1.40 22.25 -15.85
CA SER A 32 -1.41 22.44 -14.39
C SER A 32 -2.59 21.75 -13.75
N ASP A 33 -3.79 21.88 -14.30
CA ASP A 33 -5.01 21.25 -13.78
C ASP A 33 -4.89 19.72 -13.82
N ARG A 34 -4.40 19.16 -14.94
CA ARG A 34 -4.13 17.73 -15.06
C ARG A 34 -3.11 17.25 -14.04
N ARG A 35 -2.05 18.02 -13.80
CA ARG A 35 -1.02 17.70 -12.79
C ARG A 35 -1.58 17.78 -11.38
N ALA A 36 -2.40 18.77 -11.07
CA ALA A 36 -3.07 18.92 -9.78
C ALA A 36 -4.02 17.74 -9.54
N ALA A 37 -4.87 17.40 -10.51
CA ALA A 37 -5.77 16.25 -10.43
C ALA A 37 -5.02 14.92 -10.28
N ALA A 38 -3.90 14.73 -11.00
CA ALA A 38 -3.07 13.54 -10.85
C ALA A 38 -2.39 13.46 -9.47
N ARG A 39 -2.03 14.61 -8.88
CA ARG A 39 -1.49 14.66 -7.51
C ARG A 39 -2.57 14.32 -6.48
N ALA A 40 -3.77 14.88 -6.62
CA ALA A 40 -4.90 14.57 -5.72
C ALA A 40 -5.23 13.07 -5.74
N ARG A 41 -5.35 12.47 -6.93
CA ARG A 41 -5.56 11.01 -7.06
C ARG A 41 -4.48 10.18 -6.37
N ARG A 42 -3.21 10.57 -6.48
CA ARG A 42 -2.12 9.86 -5.78
C ARG A 42 -2.24 9.95 -4.26
N VAL A 43 -2.73 11.07 -3.72
CA VAL A 43 -2.99 11.19 -2.28
C VAL A 43 -4.17 10.30 -1.88
N ASP A 44 -5.25 10.32 -2.65
CA ASP A 44 -6.43 9.45 -2.41
C ASP A 44 -6.05 7.97 -2.45
N ASP A 45 -5.29 7.55 -3.45
CA ASP A 45 -4.76 6.18 -3.57
C ASP A 45 -3.89 5.81 -2.37
N ARG A 46 -3.08 6.76 -1.87
CA ARG A 46 -2.20 6.52 -0.74
C ARG A 46 -2.97 6.41 0.58
N VAL A 47 -3.97 7.25 0.80
CA VAL A 47 -4.87 7.18 1.97
C VAL A 47 -5.62 5.85 1.97
N ARG A 48 -6.16 5.44 0.81
CA ARG A 48 -6.82 4.13 0.67
C ARG A 48 -5.87 2.98 0.97
N GLU A 49 -4.66 3.02 0.42
CA GLU A 49 -3.63 2.01 0.70
C GLU A 49 -3.30 1.93 2.18
N LEU A 50 -3.16 3.05 2.89
CA LEU A 50 -2.92 3.06 4.33
C LEU A 50 -4.05 2.38 5.11
N GLY A 51 -5.32 2.61 4.72
CA GLY A 51 -6.46 1.87 5.27
C GLY A 51 -6.36 0.35 5.03
N GLU A 52 -5.96 -0.06 3.82
CA GLU A 52 -5.71 -1.48 3.50
C GLU A 52 -4.55 -2.08 4.32
N LEU A 53 -3.54 -1.27 4.67
CA LEU A 53 -2.44 -1.68 5.55
C LEU A 53 -2.90 -1.84 7.01
N VAL A 54 -3.74 -0.94 7.53
CA VAL A 54 -4.33 -1.09 8.89
C VAL A 54 -5.05 -2.43 9.01
N HIS A 55 -5.90 -2.77 8.03
CA HIS A 55 -6.59 -4.06 8.04
C HIS A 55 -5.61 -5.24 7.97
N LEU A 56 -4.60 -5.17 7.10
CA LEU A 56 -3.58 -6.24 6.99
C LEU A 56 -2.81 -6.44 8.31
N LEU A 57 -2.45 -5.35 8.99
CA LEU A 57 -1.71 -5.41 10.25
C LEU A 57 -2.59 -5.96 11.38
N SER A 58 -3.88 -5.61 11.42
CA SER A 58 -4.83 -6.22 12.36
C SER A 58 -5.01 -7.71 12.11
N ASP A 59 -5.08 -8.14 10.84
CA ASP A 59 -5.18 -9.57 10.49
C ASP A 59 -3.90 -10.32 10.88
N ALA A 60 -2.73 -9.71 10.66
CA ALA A 60 -1.45 -10.24 11.09
C ALA A 60 -1.38 -10.36 12.61
N ARG A 61 -1.89 -9.37 13.35
CA ARG A 61 -1.97 -9.42 14.81
C ARG A 61 -2.83 -10.60 15.28
N ALA A 62 -3.98 -10.82 14.63
CA ALA A 62 -4.81 -11.98 14.91
C ALA A 62 -4.09 -13.31 14.61
N VAL A 63 -3.20 -13.38 13.61
CA VAL A 63 -2.36 -14.56 13.38
C VAL A 63 -1.41 -14.81 14.56
N VAL A 64 -0.72 -13.76 15.02
CA VAL A 64 0.21 -13.84 16.17
C VAL A 64 -0.51 -14.24 17.45
N GLU A 65 -1.69 -13.67 17.70
CA GLU A 65 -2.51 -13.96 18.89
C GLU A 65 -3.02 -15.41 18.91
N ARG A 66 -3.29 -16.01 17.73
CA ARG A 66 -3.63 -17.44 17.63
C ARG A 66 -2.44 -18.35 17.87
N GLY A 67 -1.26 -17.95 17.41
CA GLY A 67 -0.05 -18.74 17.55
C GLY A 67 1.18 -17.95 17.11
N TRP A 68 2.05 -17.67 18.07
CA TRP A 68 3.32 -17.00 17.82
C TRP A 68 4.48 -17.99 17.90
N VAL A 69 5.46 -17.85 17.01
CA VAL A 69 6.68 -18.68 17.01
C VAL A 69 7.95 -17.85 16.86
N GLN A 70 9.03 -18.41 17.40
CA GLN A 70 10.40 -17.93 17.22
C GLN A 70 11.21 -18.89 16.35
N HIS A 71 12.26 -18.37 15.73
CA HIS A 71 13.26 -19.12 14.95
C HIS A 71 12.67 -19.88 13.75
N ALA A 72 11.47 -19.51 13.33
CA ALA A 72 10.74 -20.05 12.19
C ALA A 72 9.81 -18.97 11.65
N TRP A 73 9.49 -19.02 10.35
CA TRP A 73 8.48 -18.14 9.77
C TRP A 73 7.06 -18.64 10.05
N PHE A 74 6.86 -19.95 9.93
CA PHE A 74 5.56 -20.59 10.09
C PHE A 74 5.67 -21.86 10.93
N ALA A 75 4.64 -22.13 11.72
CA ALA A 75 4.31 -23.44 12.24
C ALA A 75 2.98 -23.90 11.60
N TYR A 76 2.95 -25.12 11.08
CA TYR A 76 1.83 -25.66 10.31
C TYR A 76 1.62 -27.14 10.61
N LEU A 77 0.45 -27.66 10.26
CA LEU A 77 0.17 -29.11 10.31
C LEU A 77 0.54 -29.77 8.98
N ASP A 78 1.34 -30.83 9.03
CA ASP A 78 1.62 -31.66 7.87
C ASP A 78 0.44 -32.57 7.49
N GLU A 79 0.59 -33.36 6.43
CA GLU A 79 -0.43 -34.29 5.93
C GLU A 79 -0.85 -35.35 6.96
N HIS A 80 -0.03 -35.59 7.98
CA HIS A 80 -0.29 -36.53 9.07
C HIS A 80 -0.82 -35.82 10.32
N GLY A 81 -1.13 -34.53 10.24
CA GLY A 81 -1.58 -33.72 11.37
C GLY A 81 -0.50 -33.40 12.40
N ARG A 82 0.79 -33.59 12.07
CA ARG A 82 1.91 -33.27 12.96
C ARG A 82 2.36 -31.82 12.76
N GLU A 83 2.64 -31.13 13.87
CA GLU A 83 3.19 -29.77 13.81
C GLU A 83 4.61 -29.79 13.25
N ARG A 84 4.85 -28.93 12.26
CA ARG A 84 6.13 -28.71 11.61
C ARG A 84 6.42 -27.22 11.54
N LYS A 85 7.71 -26.85 11.60
CA LYS A 85 8.17 -25.47 11.42
C LYS A 85 8.85 -25.31 10.06
N ALA A 86 8.64 -24.16 9.43
CA ALA A 86 9.32 -23.76 8.20
C ALA A 86 10.08 -22.44 8.43
N SER A 87 11.31 -22.39 7.93
CA SER A 87 12.07 -21.14 7.80
C SER A 87 11.57 -20.35 6.57
N SER A 88 12.10 -19.15 6.37
CA SER A 88 11.85 -18.35 5.17
C SER A 88 12.17 -19.10 3.87
N ALA A 89 13.24 -19.89 3.86
CA ALA A 89 13.67 -20.65 2.68
C ALA A 89 12.69 -21.77 2.29
N ALA A 90 11.96 -22.32 3.27
CA ALA A 90 10.96 -23.36 3.08
C ALA A 90 9.53 -22.81 3.17
N ALA A 91 9.35 -21.48 3.07
CA ALA A 91 8.06 -20.83 3.22
C ALA A 91 7.02 -21.37 2.22
N MET A 92 7.44 -21.61 0.97
CA MET A 92 6.54 -22.10 -0.09
C MET A 92 5.95 -23.48 0.21
N ASP A 93 6.63 -24.32 1.01
CA ASP A 93 6.15 -25.67 1.36
C ASP A 93 4.92 -25.62 2.27
N VAL A 94 4.68 -24.48 2.92
CA VAL A 94 3.54 -24.23 3.82
C VAL A 94 2.27 -23.86 3.06
N GLN A 95 2.36 -23.53 1.77
CA GLN A 95 1.21 -23.03 1.00
C GLN A 95 0.03 -24.02 1.05
N GLY A 96 -1.15 -23.51 1.43
CA GLY A 96 -2.38 -24.30 1.52
C GLY A 96 -2.45 -25.24 2.73
N ARG A 97 -1.43 -25.29 3.59
CA ARG A 97 -1.44 -26.10 4.82
C ARG A 97 -2.08 -25.33 5.98
N PRO A 98 -2.75 -26.01 6.93
CA PRO A 98 -3.29 -25.36 8.12
C PRO A 98 -2.19 -24.71 8.95
N LEU A 99 -2.28 -23.39 9.11
CA LEU A 99 -1.32 -22.62 9.91
C LEU A 99 -1.68 -22.71 11.40
N VAL A 100 -0.70 -23.09 12.22
CA VAL A 100 -0.80 -23.15 13.68
C VAL A 100 -0.24 -21.87 14.31
N GLY A 101 0.79 -21.29 13.70
CA GLY A 101 1.34 -20.02 14.14
C GLY A 101 2.36 -19.43 13.19
N ALA A 102 2.75 -18.18 13.44
CA ALA A 102 3.76 -17.48 12.64
C ALA A 102 4.61 -16.53 13.50
N CYS A 103 5.81 -16.22 13.03
CA CYS A 103 6.57 -15.10 13.59
C CYS A 103 6.00 -13.76 13.09
N LEU A 104 6.52 -12.64 13.58
CA LEU A 104 6.11 -11.30 13.13
C LEU A 104 6.02 -11.15 11.60
N VAL A 105 7.11 -11.47 10.89
CA VAL A 105 7.17 -11.33 9.42
C VAL A 105 6.25 -12.34 8.75
N GLY A 106 6.25 -13.59 9.22
CA GLY A 106 5.38 -14.65 8.72
C GLY A 106 3.90 -14.31 8.89
N ALA A 107 3.52 -13.65 9.98
CA ALA A 107 2.14 -13.25 10.25
C ALA A 107 1.63 -12.22 9.23
N VAL A 108 2.45 -11.21 8.91
CA VAL A 108 2.13 -10.24 7.85
C VAL A 108 2.00 -10.92 6.48
N VAL A 109 2.91 -11.83 6.16
CA VAL A 109 2.88 -12.59 4.89
C VAL A 109 1.65 -13.51 4.83
N SER A 110 1.32 -14.21 5.92
CA SER A 110 0.14 -15.07 6.01
C SER A 110 -1.16 -14.29 5.86
N ALA A 111 -1.28 -13.14 6.54
CA ALA A 111 -2.46 -12.29 6.47
C ALA A 111 -2.67 -11.72 5.05
N ALA A 112 -1.59 -11.58 4.26
CA ALA A 112 -1.65 -11.17 2.87
C ALA A 112 -1.96 -12.30 1.87
N GLY A 113 -2.27 -13.51 2.36
CA GLY A 113 -2.60 -14.68 1.50
C GLY A 113 -1.50 -15.75 1.45
N GLY A 114 -0.38 -15.55 2.15
CA GLY A 114 0.66 -16.57 2.31
C GLY A 114 1.98 -16.26 1.56
N PRO A 115 2.91 -17.22 1.55
CA PRO A 115 4.29 -17.06 1.07
C PRO A 115 4.45 -16.41 -0.30
N HIS A 116 3.55 -16.68 -1.24
CA HIS A 116 3.61 -16.11 -2.60
C HIS A 116 3.43 -14.58 -2.62
N ALA A 117 2.78 -14.00 -1.61
CA ALA A 117 2.55 -12.56 -1.50
C ALA A 117 3.75 -11.81 -0.90
N VAL A 118 4.82 -12.50 -0.47
CA VAL A 118 5.94 -11.88 0.26
C VAL A 118 6.56 -10.67 -0.46
N HIS A 119 6.63 -10.72 -1.80
CA HIS A 119 7.19 -9.63 -2.61
C HIS A 119 6.15 -8.62 -3.11
N ALA A 120 4.87 -8.82 -2.79
CA ALA A 120 3.82 -7.90 -3.19
C ALA A 120 4.04 -6.51 -2.56
N PRO A 121 3.81 -5.40 -3.30
CA PRO A 121 3.99 -4.06 -2.77
C PRO A 121 3.29 -3.80 -1.43
N ARG A 122 2.05 -4.29 -1.29
CA ARG A 122 1.27 -4.18 -0.04
C ARG A 122 1.99 -4.81 1.16
N VAL A 123 2.58 -5.99 1.00
CA VAL A 123 3.33 -6.67 2.07
C VAL A 123 4.60 -5.91 2.40
N GLN A 124 5.33 -5.44 1.38
CA GLN A 124 6.55 -4.67 1.57
C GLN A 124 6.29 -3.36 2.31
N HIS A 125 5.21 -2.66 1.96
CA HIS A 125 4.81 -1.44 2.66
C HIS A 125 4.31 -1.71 4.08
N ALA A 126 3.61 -2.82 4.34
CA ALA A 126 3.26 -3.23 5.69
C ALA A 126 4.52 -3.46 6.54
N LEU A 127 5.53 -4.16 6.00
CA LEU A 127 6.80 -4.39 6.69
C LEU A 127 7.58 -3.09 6.93
N ASP A 128 7.50 -2.11 6.01
CA ASP A 128 8.07 -0.78 6.23
C ASP A 128 7.42 -0.06 7.42
N VAL A 129 6.09 -0.14 7.56
CA VAL A 129 5.36 0.44 8.70
C VAL A 129 5.74 -0.28 10.01
N VAL A 130 5.80 -1.61 10.00
CA VAL A 130 6.18 -2.40 11.19
C VAL A 130 7.61 -2.09 11.61
N TRP A 131 8.54 -2.01 10.66
CA TRP A 131 9.91 -1.62 10.97
C TRP A 131 9.99 -0.19 11.48
N HIS A 132 9.21 0.74 10.91
CA HIS A 132 9.14 2.12 11.42
C HIS A 132 8.64 2.15 12.87
N ALA A 133 7.55 1.44 13.18
CA ALA A 133 7.01 1.33 14.54
C ALA A 133 8.00 0.72 15.55
N LEU A 134 8.95 -0.10 15.08
CA LEU A 134 10.01 -0.66 15.92
C LEU A 134 11.18 0.33 16.12
N ALA A 135 11.58 1.02 15.06
CA ALA A 135 12.87 1.68 14.98
C ALA A 135 12.82 3.22 15.12
N ARG A 136 11.62 3.82 15.13
CA ARG A 136 11.40 5.27 15.13
C ARG A 136 10.39 5.67 16.19
N ASP A 137 10.48 6.93 16.58
CA ASP A 137 9.51 7.54 17.49
C ASP A 137 8.17 7.79 16.76
N GLU A 138 7.05 7.64 17.47
CA GLU A 138 5.73 7.94 16.93
C GLU A 138 5.66 9.42 16.48
N GLY A 139 5.16 9.66 15.28
CA GLY A 139 5.05 11.01 14.67
C GLY A 139 6.12 11.33 13.62
N GLU A 140 7.20 10.53 13.51
CA GLU A 140 8.09 10.64 12.37
C GLU A 140 7.41 10.14 11.08
N PRO A 141 7.62 10.78 9.92
CA PRO A 141 7.12 10.25 8.65
C PRO A 141 7.70 8.88 8.31
N VAL A 142 6.87 8.00 7.75
CA VAL A 142 7.34 6.68 7.29
C VAL A 142 8.17 6.84 6.01
N LEU A 143 9.34 6.18 6.00
CA LEU A 143 10.19 6.11 4.82
C LEU A 143 9.75 4.96 3.91
N TRP A 144 9.02 5.33 2.87
CA TRP A 144 8.48 4.42 1.85
C TRP A 144 9.51 4.05 0.78
N CYS A 145 9.29 2.90 0.14
CA CYS A 145 10.06 2.42 -1.01
C CYS A 145 11.59 2.42 -0.81
N PRO A 146 12.12 1.89 0.32
CA PRO A 146 13.56 1.80 0.50
C PRO A 146 14.22 0.90 -0.56
N ALA A 147 15.52 1.11 -0.76
CA ALA A 147 16.32 0.27 -1.64
C ALA A 147 16.23 -1.23 -1.22
N PRO A 148 16.35 -2.18 -2.17
CA PRO A 148 16.12 -3.60 -1.88
C PRO A 148 16.98 -4.20 -0.76
N ASP A 149 18.25 -3.78 -0.68
CA ASP A 149 19.20 -4.17 0.37
C ASP A 149 18.77 -3.62 1.74
N ILE A 150 18.29 -2.38 1.79
CA ILE A 150 17.73 -1.77 3.00
C ILE A 150 16.47 -2.53 3.45
N ARG A 151 15.57 -2.90 2.53
CA ARG A 151 14.41 -3.76 2.88
C ARG A 151 14.83 -5.05 3.53
N MET A 152 15.89 -5.67 3.00
CA MET A 152 16.38 -6.91 3.55
C MET A 152 17.12 -6.74 4.87
N GLY A 153 17.75 -5.59 5.12
CA GLY A 153 18.18 -5.18 6.46
C GLY A 153 16.99 -5.11 7.42
N ARG A 154 15.93 -4.37 7.06
CA ARG A 154 14.73 -4.19 7.90
C ARG A 154 14.06 -5.52 8.26
N VAL A 155 13.91 -6.44 7.31
CA VAL A 155 13.34 -7.77 7.58
C VAL A 155 14.21 -8.58 8.54
N ARG A 156 15.54 -8.48 8.45
CA ARG A 156 16.46 -9.12 9.40
C ARG A 156 16.35 -8.51 10.79
N ASP A 157 16.21 -7.18 10.90
CA ASP A 157 16.00 -6.51 12.19
C ASP A 157 14.70 -7.00 12.85
N LEU A 158 13.60 -7.04 12.09
CA LEU A 158 12.31 -7.55 12.57
C LEU A 158 12.39 -9.01 13.01
N THR A 159 13.09 -9.84 12.24
CA THR A 159 13.28 -11.27 12.57
C THR A 159 14.13 -11.41 13.84
N SER A 160 15.21 -10.64 13.96
CA SER A 160 16.10 -10.66 15.13
C SER A 160 15.39 -10.17 16.39
N TRP A 161 14.55 -9.14 16.26
CA TRP A 161 13.75 -8.62 17.36
C TRP A 161 12.66 -9.60 17.81
N ASN A 162 12.01 -10.30 16.87
CA ASN A 162 11.05 -11.38 17.15
C ASN A 162 11.72 -12.56 17.88
N ASP A 163 12.94 -12.90 17.46
CA ASP A 163 13.66 -14.08 17.93
C ASP A 163 14.51 -13.82 19.18
N ALA A 164 14.41 -12.63 19.79
CA ALA A 164 15.08 -12.34 21.05
C ALA A 164 14.61 -13.31 22.16
N PRO A 165 15.50 -13.88 22.99
CA PRO A 165 15.14 -14.94 23.95
C PRO A 165 14.04 -14.57 24.96
N ALA A 166 13.91 -13.28 25.31
CA ALA A 166 12.90 -12.79 26.23
C ALA A 166 11.60 -12.32 25.54
N ARG A 167 11.53 -12.40 24.20
CA ARG A 167 10.37 -11.94 23.44
C ARG A 167 9.15 -12.77 23.76
N THR A 168 7.99 -12.15 23.68
CA THR A 168 6.68 -12.81 23.82
C THR A 168 5.75 -12.47 22.65
N GLY A 169 4.79 -13.35 22.38
CA GLY A 169 3.77 -13.10 21.36
C GLY A 169 2.92 -11.85 21.65
N ALA A 170 2.70 -11.52 22.94
CA ALA A 170 1.99 -10.32 23.34
C ALA A 170 2.75 -9.03 22.95
N GLU A 171 4.08 -9.01 23.08
CA GLU A 171 4.88 -7.87 22.62
C GLU A 171 4.89 -7.76 21.10
N VAL A 172 4.92 -8.89 20.38
CA VAL A 172 4.83 -8.91 18.91
C VAL A 172 3.47 -8.38 18.45
N ALA A 173 2.38 -8.81 19.09
CA ALA A 173 1.05 -8.27 18.85
C ALA A 173 0.96 -6.77 19.19
N GLY A 174 1.60 -6.34 20.27
CA GLY A 174 1.71 -4.94 20.66
C GLY A 174 2.45 -4.09 19.62
N LEU A 175 3.53 -4.60 19.02
CA LEU A 175 4.23 -3.93 17.93
C LEU A 175 3.34 -3.78 16.69
N LEU A 176 2.57 -4.81 16.33
CA LEU A 176 1.62 -4.73 15.22
C LEU A 176 0.52 -3.69 15.49
N LEU A 177 0.03 -3.61 16.72
CA LEU A 177 -0.91 -2.56 17.12
C LEU A 177 -0.29 -1.15 17.05
N THR A 178 0.98 -1.00 17.40
CA THR A 178 1.72 0.26 17.19
C THR A 178 1.84 0.58 15.70
N ALA A 179 2.14 -0.41 14.86
CA ALA A 179 2.19 -0.24 13.41
C ALA A 179 0.83 0.17 12.81
N GLU A 180 -0.28 -0.36 13.32
CA GLU A 180 -1.64 0.09 12.96
C GLU A 180 -1.81 1.59 13.26
N ARG A 181 -1.39 2.06 14.45
CA ARG A 181 -1.45 3.49 14.81
C ARG A 181 -0.58 4.35 13.91
N VAL A 182 0.63 3.91 13.57
CA VAL A 182 1.51 4.63 12.62
C VAL A 182 0.83 4.79 11.26
N ALA A 183 0.19 3.74 10.73
CA ALA A 183 -0.53 3.83 9.46
C ALA A 183 -1.71 4.83 9.52
N VAL A 184 -2.45 4.86 10.63
CA VAL A 184 -3.53 5.84 10.86
C VAL A 184 -2.99 7.27 10.92
N GLN A 185 -1.90 7.49 11.66
CA GLN A 185 -1.26 8.80 11.78
C GLN A 185 -0.76 9.32 10.42
N GLU A 186 -0.13 8.46 9.62
CA GLU A 186 0.30 8.82 8.27
C GLU A 186 -0.88 9.14 7.34
N SER A 187 -2.02 8.47 7.51
CA SER A 187 -3.23 8.77 6.75
C SER A 187 -3.78 10.15 7.11
N ALA A 188 -3.93 10.43 8.40
CA ALA A 188 -4.39 11.72 8.90
C ALA A 188 -3.47 12.87 8.42
N ARG A 189 -2.16 12.67 8.47
CA ARG A 189 -1.17 13.62 7.96
C ARG A 189 -1.36 13.94 6.47
N LEU A 190 -1.64 12.93 5.65
CA LEU A 190 -1.88 13.12 4.21
C LEU A 190 -3.20 13.86 3.95
N GLU A 191 -4.23 13.59 4.74
CA GLU A 191 -5.52 14.30 4.68
C GLU A 191 -5.39 15.76 5.10
N GLU A 192 -4.66 16.07 6.18
CA GLU A 192 -4.37 17.44 6.61
C GLU A 192 -3.62 18.22 5.52
N LEU A 193 -2.59 17.62 4.93
CA LEU A 193 -1.84 18.22 3.82
C LEU A 193 -2.71 18.45 2.57
N ARG A 194 -3.74 17.62 2.36
CA ARG A 194 -4.72 17.79 1.28
C ARG A 194 -5.67 18.96 1.57
N VAL A 195 -6.22 19.04 2.78
CA VAL A 195 -7.14 20.11 3.20
C VAL A 195 -6.43 21.46 3.14
N ALA A 196 -5.24 21.58 3.72
CA ALA A 196 -4.44 22.81 3.71
C ALA A 196 -4.16 23.33 2.29
N ARG A 197 -4.04 22.43 1.30
CA ARG A 197 -3.81 22.78 -0.11
C ARG A 197 -5.08 23.05 -0.91
N SER A 198 -6.23 22.59 -0.44
CA SER A 198 -7.52 22.82 -1.11
C SER A 198 -8.16 24.15 -0.67
N GLY A 199 -7.76 24.69 0.48
CA GLY A 199 -8.18 25.99 1.00
C GLY A 199 -7.26 27.17 0.67
N ALA A 200 -6.14 26.93 -0.03
CA ALA A 200 -5.17 27.94 -0.49
C ALA A 200 -5.32 28.16 -2.00
#